data_AF-A0A7C1M8Q4-F1
#
_entry.id   AF-A0A7C1M8Q4-F1
#
_cell.length_a   1.000
_cell.length_b   1.000
_cell.length_c   1.000
_cell.angle_alpha   90.00
_cell.angle_beta   90.00
_cell.angle_gamma   90.00
#
_symmetry.space_group_name_H-M   'P 1'
#
loop_
_entity.id
_entity.type
_entity.pdbx_description
1 polymer ?
#
loop_
_entity_poly.entity_id
_entity_poly.type
_entity_poly.pdbx_seq_one_letter_code
_entity_poly.pdbx_strand_id
1 'polypeptide(L)'
;MDEHSNFTFASLMAQYYPRKKHLDIAVSDNGITIPFNFEKNKISFSKDSEAIKMAISGEVTTKKDEKMRGYGLKSCRDISLKGIKGELHIVSRKGVAILKENEDPQFYDFKDVSLEGTFLYFRLPTPKKDVNIYPYLEG
;
A
#
# COMPACT_ATOMS: atom_id res chain seq x y z
N MET A 1 -6.86 0.62 -23.87
CA MET A 1 -7.42 -0.33 -22.89
C MET A 1 -7.43 0.42 -21.58
N ASP A 2 -8.61 0.76 -21.08
CA ASP A 2 -8.76 1.63 -19.92
C ASP A 2 -8.26 0.93 -18.66
N GLU A 3 -7.16 1.43 -18.09
CA GLU A 3 -6.69 1.06 -16.75
C GLU A 3 -7.58 1.74 -15.71
N HIS A 4 -8.78 1.21 -15.50
CA HIS A 4 -9.66 1.65 -14.42
C HIS A 4 -9.64 0.62 -13.30
N SER A 5 -9.24 1.04 -12.11
CA SER A 5 -9.06 0.21 -10.91
C SER A 5 -10.37 -0.38 -10.33
N ASN A 6 -11.44 -0.45 -11.14
CA ASN A 6 -12.78 -0.97 -10.83
C ASN A 6 -13.27 -0.51 -9.44
N PHE A 7 -13.29 0.80 -9.20
CA PHE A 7 -13.85 1.43 -8.00
C PHE A 7 -14.93 2.44 -8.40
N THR A 8 -15.80 2.78 -7.46
CA THR A 8 -16.84 3.82 -7.65
C THR A 8 -16.57 5.06 -6.80
N PHE A 9 -15.98 4.89 -5.62
CA PHE A 9 -15.62 5.98 -4.71
C PHE A 9 -14.19 5.81 -4.23
N ALA A 10 -13.48 6.94 -4.13
CA ALA A 10 -12.20 7.05 -3.47
C ALA A 10 -12.20 8.29 -2.57
N SER A 11 -11.49 8.21 -1.45
CA SER A 11 -11.33 9.28 -0.48
C SER A 11 -9.85 9.45 -0.14
N LEU A 12 -9.45 10.71 0.01
CA LEU A 12 -8.12 11.11 0.44
C LEU A 12 -8.27 12.09 1.60
N MET A 13 -7.55 11.83 2.69
CA MET A 13 -7.40 12.77 3.80
C MET A 13 -5.91 12.95 4.09
N ALA A 14 -5.47 14.18 4.28
CA ALA A 14 -4.12 14.48 4.71
C ALA A 14 -4.16 15.51 5.84
N GLN A 15 -3.42 15.27 6.91
CA GLN A 15 -3.36 16.17 8.05
C GLN A 15 -1.94 16.28 8.59
N TYR A 16 -1.43 17.50 8.59
CA TYR A 16 -0.16 17.82 9.22
C TYR A 16 -0.35 18.15 10.71
N TYR A 17 0.51 17.59 11.56
CA TYR A 17 0.55 17.86 13.01
C TYR A 17 1.86 18.58 13.38
N PRO A 18 1.92 19.92 13.37
CA PRO A 18 3.16 20.67 13.58
C PRO A 18 3.88 20.34 14.89
N ARG A 19 3.10 20.21 15.98
CA ARG A 19 3.65 19.89 17.32
C ARG A 19 4.19 18.47 17.42
N LYS A 20 3.62 17.53 16.66
CA LYS A 20 4.04 16.11 16.63
C LYS A 20 5.02 15.80 15.50
N LYS A 21 5.32 16.79 14.64
CA LYS A 21 6.26 16.71 13.52
C LYS A 21 6.02 15.51 12.59
N HIS A 22 4.76 15.27 12.23
CA HIS A 22 4.41 14.29 11.20
C HIS A 22 3.19 14.72 10.39
N LEU A 23 3.10 14.17 9.19
CA LEU A 23 1.97 14.22 8.28
C LEU A 23 1.32 12.83 8.27
N ASP A 24 0.02 12.79 8.52
CA ASP A 24 -0.78 11.59 8.30
C ASP A 24 -1.51 11.72 6.96
N ILE A 25 -1.47 10.68 6.12
CA ILE A 25 -2.21 10.61 4.85
C ILE A 25 -3.01 9.30 4.86
N ALA A 26 -4.29 9.36 4.55
CA ALA A 26 -5.15 8.20 4.36
C ALA A 26 -5.74 8.22 2.95
N VAL A 27 -5.63 7.10 2.25
CA VAL A 27 -6.26 6.84 0.95
C VAL A 27 -7.17 5.65 1.14
N SER A 28 -8.43 5.77 0.71
CA SER A 28 -9.38 4.64 0.73
C SER A 28 -10.13 4.60 -0.58
N ASP A 29 -10.32 3.41 -1.12
CA ASP A 29 -11.24 3.14 -2.23
C ASP A 29 -12.18 1.98 -1.87
N ASN A 30 -13.25 1.84 -2.64
CA ASN A 30 -14.16 0.69 -2.57
C ASN A 30 -14.01 -0.26 -3.79
N GLY A 31 -12.80 -0.36 -4.33
CA GLY A 31 -12.50 -1.14 -5.52
C GLY A 31 -12.37 -2.64 -5.25
N ILE A 32 -11.82 -3.34 -6.23
CA ILE A 32 -11.76 -4.81 -6.26
C ILE A 32 -10.83 -5.47 -5.22
N THR A 33 -10.22 -4.72 -4.30
CA THR A 33 -9.24 -5.21 -3.31
C THR A 33 -7.95 -5.81 -3.93
N ILE A 34 -6.88 -5.89 -3.15
CA ILE A 34 -5.63 -6.56 -3.55
C ILE A 34 -5.84 -8.08 -3.67
N PRO A 35 -6.43 -8.79 -2.68
CA PRO A 35 -6.59 -10.24 -2.75
C PRO A 35 -7.46 -10.71 -3.91
N PHE A 36 -8.62 -10.06 -4.15
CA PHE A 36 -9.49 -10.48 -5.26
C PHE A 36 -8.91 -10.13 -6.63
N ASN A 37 -8.10 -9.07 -6.75
CA ASN A 37 -7.31 -8.84 -7.97
C ASN A 37 -6.29 -9.98 -8.24
N PHE A 38 -5.69 -10.55 -7.19
CA PHE A 38 -4.80 -11.71 -7.33
C PHE A 38 -5.57 -12.97 -7.75
N GLU A 39 -6.73 -13.23 -7.14
CA GLU A 39 -7.63 -14.33 -7.51
C GLU A 39 -8.04 -14.25 -8.99
N LYS A 40 -8.44 -13.06 -9.47
CA LYS A 40 -8.80 -12.82 -10.88
C LYS A 40 -7.65 -13.12 -11.85
N ASN A 41 -6.40 -12.98 -11.39
CA ASN A 41 -5.19 -13.27 -12.16
C ASN A 41 -4.58 -14.64 -11.85
N LYS A 42 -5.32 -15.52 -11.14
CA LYS A 42 -4.91 -16.90 -10.81
C LYS A 42 -3.60 -16.97 -10.00
N ILE A 43 -3.30 -15.94 -9.21
CA ILE A 43 -2.18 -15.92 -8.28
C ILE A 43 -2.66 -16.55 -6.96
N SER A 44 -1.94 -17.57 -6.49
CA SER A 44 -2.30 -18.29 -5.28
C SER A 44 -1.71 -17.63 -4.03
N PHE A 45 -2.50 -17.60 -2.97
CA PHE A 45 -2.12 -17.17 -1.62
C PHE A 45 -3.05 -17.85 -0.61
N SER A 46 -2.62 -17.98 0.64
CA SER A 46 -3.37 -18.66 1.71
C SER A 46 -4.18 -17.70 2.59
N LYS A 47 -3.75 -16.44 2.68
CA LYS A 47 -4.34 -15.39 3.51
C LYS A 47 -4.34 -14.05 2.80
N ASP A 48 -5.25 -13.15 3.15
CA ASP A 48 -5.35 -11.84 2.52
C ASP A 48 -4.12 -10.98 2.78
N SER A 49 -3.57 -11.06 4.00
CA SER A 49 -2.30 -10.39 4.34
C SER A 49 -1.11 -10.91 3.54
N GLU A 50 -1.14 -12.16 3.07
CA GLU A 50 -0.12 -12.71 2.18
C GLU A 50 -0.21 -12.07 0.79
N ALA A 51 -1.41 -11.90 0.24
CA ALA A 51 -1.60 -11.18 -1.02
C ALA A 51 -1.08 -9.73 -0.93
N ILE A 52 -1.33 -9.04 0.20
CA ILE A 52 -0.77 -7.71 0.45
C ILE A 52 0.75 -7.76 0.50
N LYS A 53 1.34 -8.72 1.23
CA LYS A 53 2.81 -8.91 1.31
C LYS A 53 3.45 -9.10 -0.07
N MET A 54 2.84 -9.92 -0.92
CA MET A 54 3.29 -10.15 -2.30
C MET A 54 3.16 -8.88 -3.16
N ALA A 55 2.07 -8.12 -3.01
CA ALA A 55 1.87 -6.87 -3.75
C ALA A 55 2.91 -5.79 -3.38
N ILE A 56 3.25 -5.66 -2.09
CA ILE A 56 4.25 -4.67 -1.64
C ILE A 56 5.69 -5.10 -1.92
N SER A 57 6.00 -6.40 -2.03
CA SER A 57 7.33 -6.85 -2.46
C SER A 57 7.61 -6.40 -3.89
N GLY A 58 6.54 -6.34 -4.69
CA GLY A 58 6.57 -6.01 -6.10
C GLY A 58 6.98 -7.19 -6.96
N GLU A 59 7.35 -8.34 -6.39
CA GLU A 59 7.81 -9.55 -7.08
C GLU A 59 6.72 -10.19 -7.96
N VAL A 60 5.45 -9.97 -7.60
CA VAL A 60 4.30 -10.50 -8.31
C VAL A 60 3.53 -9.35 -8.97
N THR A 61 3.30 -9.47 -10.28
CA THR A 61 2.52 -8.51 -11.07
C THR A 61 1.23 -9.14 -11.56
N THR A 62 0.14 -8.39 -11.46
CA THR A 62 -1.15 -8.74 -12.09
C THR A 62 -1.27 -8.23 -13.52
N LYS A 63 -0.28 -7.45 -14.00
CA LYS A 63 -0.22 -6.97 -15.38
C LYS A 63 0.57 -7.95 -16.24
N LYS A 64 -0.01 -8.33 -17.38
CA LYS A 64 0.52 -9.35 -18.30
C LYS A 64 1.74 -8.91 -19.09
N ASP A 65 1.92 -7.60 -19.29
CA ASP A 65 3.12 -7.03 -19.90
C ASP A 65 4.08 -6.52 -18.83
N GLU A 66 5.32 -7.01 -18.82
CA GLU A 66 6.37 -6.54 -17.92
C GLU A 66 6.63 -5.04 -18.03
N LYS A 67 6.47 -4.46 -19.23
CA LYS A 67 6.57 -3.02 -19.48
C LYS A 67 5.48 -2.20 -18.79
N MET A 68 4.38 -2.82 -18.39
CA MET A 68 3.28 -2.15 -17.69
C MET A 68 3.30 -2.36 -16.17
N ARG A 69 4.28 -3.11 -15.63
CA ARG A 69 4.35 -3.49 -14.21
C ARG A 69 4.01 -2.32 -13.28
N GLY A 70 3.03 -2.54 -12.41
CA GLY A 70 2.63 -1.54 -11.43
C GLY A 70 3.63 -1.49 -10.28
N TYR A 71 4.43 -0.42 -10.20
CA TYR A 71 5.36 -0.20 -9.08
C TYR A 71 4.72 0.56 -7.91
N GLY A 72 3.48 1.04 -8.06
CA GLY A 72 2.84 1.98 -7.12
C GLY A 72 2.94 1.59 -5.64
N LEU A 73 2.53 0.36 -5.27
CA LEU A 73 2.57 -0.08 -3.86
C LEU A 73 4.01 -0.29 -3.34
N LYS A 74 4.90 -0.86 -4.16
CA LYS A 74 6.32 -1.04 -3.81
C LYS A 74 6.99 0.33 -3.60
N SER A 75 6.75 1.28 -4.50
CA SER A 75 7.27 2.65 -4.40
C SER A 75 6.68 3.38 -3.19
N CYS A 76 5.38 3.25 -2.93
CA CYS A 76 4.76 3.80 -1.71
C CYS A 76 5.45 3.28 -0.44
N ARG A 77 5.70 1.96 -0.37
CA ARG A 77 6.47 1.35 0.73
C ARG A 77 7.88 1.93 0.82
N ASP A 78 8.62 1.94 -0.28
CA ASP A 78 10.03 2.34 -0.28
C ASP A 78 10.21 3.83 0.03
N ILE A 79 9.34 4.70 -0.50
CA ILE A 79 9.33 6.14 -0.16
C ILE A 79 9.03 6.32 1.34
N SER A 80 7.99 5.66 1.84
CA SER A 80 7.54 5.85 3.23
C SER A 80 8.57 5.36 4.23
N LEU A 81 9.08 4.15 4.03
CA LEU A 81 10.01 3.52 4.97
C LEU A 81 11.45 3.98 4.74
N LYS A 82 11.98 3.85 3.51
CA LYS A 82 13.40 4.12 3.24
C LYS A 82 13.68 5.61 3.05
N GLY A 83 12.82 6.32 2.32
CA GLY A 83 12.99 7.74 2.01
C GLY A 83 12.67 8.65 3.19
N ILE A 84 11.50 8.47 3.79
CA ILE A 84 10.94 9.39 4.79
C ILE A 84 11.08 8.86 6.23
N LYS A 85 11.41 7.57 6.41
CA LYS A 85 11.59 6.94 7.73
C LYS A 85 10.29 6.92 8.57
N GLY A 86 9.16 6.71 7.90
CA GLY A 86 7.83 6.71 8.48
C GLY A 86 7.18 5.32 8.54
N GLU A 87 5.86 5.31 8.40
CA GLU A 87 5.01 4.13 8.48
C GLU A 87 4.08 4.04 7.27
N LEU A 88 3.77 2.80 6.86
CA LEU A 88 2.76 2.45 5.87
C LEU A 88 1.90 1.31 6.42
N HIS A 89 0.61 1.56 6.53
CA HIS A 89 -0.39 0.59 6.96
C HIS A 89 -1.32 0.33 5.77
N ILE A 90 -1.61 -0.93 5.48
CA ILE A 90 -2.46 -1.33 4.36
C ILE A 90 -3.52 -2.28 4.89
N VAL A 91 -4.78 -2.00 4.58
CA VAL A 91 -5.90 -2.91 4.81
C VAL A 91 -6.59 -3.16 3.47
N SER A 92 -6.79 -4.44 3.12
CA SER A 92 -7.52 -4.80 1.92
C SER A 92 -8.24 -6.12 2.14
N ARG A 93 -9.57 -6.12 1.98
CA ARG A 93 -10.43 -7.22 2.43
C ARG A 93 -10.17 -7.52 3.92
N LYS A 94 -9.76 -8.73 4.30
CA LYS A 94 -9.43 -9.07 5.70
C LYS A 94 -7.97 -8.81 6.04
N GLY A 95 -7.12 -8.65 5.04
CA GLY A 95 -5.67 -8.59 5.23
C GLY A 95 -5.23 -7.25 5.77
N VAL A 96 -4.25 -7.30 6.68
CA VAL A 96 -3.60 -6.13 7.25
C VAL A 96 -2.08 -6.28 7.09
N ALA A 97 -1.42 -5.19 6.70
CA ALA A 97 0.01 -5.03 6.77
C ALA A 97 0.34 -3.74 7.55
N ILE A 98 1.19 -3.83 8.56
CA ILE A 98 1.74 -2.67 9.29
C ILE A 98 3.24 -2.68 9.08
N LEU A 99 3.74 -1.64 8.43
CA LEU A 99 5.14 -1.45 8.10
C LEU A 99 5.61 -0.17 8.75
N LYS A 100 6.68 -0.25 9.54
CA LYS A 100 7.30 0.93 10.15
C LYS A 100 8.80 0.82 9.98
N GLU A 101 9.44 1.97 9.84
CA GLU A 101 10.89 2.01 9.78
C GLU A 101 11.51 1.44 11.07
N ASN A 102 12.51 0.56 10.93
CA ASN A 102 13.21 -0.14 12.02
C ASN A 102 12.36 -1.09 12.88
N GLU A 103 11.15 -1.48 12.46
CA GLU A 103 10.37 -2.53 13.10
C GLU A 103 10.14 -3.69 12.11
N ASP A 104 10.00 -4.91 12.65
CA ASP A 104 9.62 -6.06 11.83
C ASP A 104 8.19 -5.86 11.27
N PRO A 105 7.99 -6.09 9.96
CA PRO A 105 6.68 -6.03 9.34
C PRO A 105 5.65 -6.96 10.01
N GLN A 106 4.47 -6.42 10.30
CA GLN A 106 3.36 -7.22 10.84
C GLN A 106 2.33 -7.51 9.77
N PHE A 107 1.93 -8.78 9.66
CA PHE A 107 0.92 -9.26 8.72
C PHE A 107 -0.08 -10.14 9.46
N TYR A 108 -1.36 -9.84 9.33
CA TYR A 108 -2.43 -10.63 9.92
C TYR A 108 -3.76 -10.41 9.19
N ASP A 109 -4.72 -11.29 9.42
CA ASP A 109 -6.07 -11.17 8.88
C ASP A 109 -7.04 -10.89 10.01
N PHE A 110 -7.99 -9.98 9.78
CA PHE A 110 -9.16 -9.85 10.64
C PHE A 110 -10.01 -11.12 10.57
N LYS A 111 -10.58 -11.54 11.71
CA LYS A 111 -11.42 -12.75 11.78
C LYS A 111 -12.81 -12.50 11.21
N ASP A 112 -13.50 -11.50 11.75
CA ASP A 112 -14.95 -11.32 11.60
C ASP A 112 -15.34 -10.03 10.86
N VAL A 113 -14.35 -9.25 10.41
CA VAL A 113 -14.57 -8.01 9.66
C VAL A 113 -13.76 -8.01 8.37
N SER A 114 -14.26 -7.30 7.37
CA SER A 114 -13.62 -7.13 6.08
C SER A 114 -13.88 -5.74 5.54
N LEU A 115 -12.88 -5.15 4.88
CA LEU A 115 -13.02 -3.89 4.18
C LEU A 115 -13.44 -4.14 2.73
N GLU A 116 -14.50 -3.47 2.29
CA GLU A 116 -14.80 -3.34 0.87
C GLU A 116 -13.82 -2.35 0.24
N GLY A 117 -12.84 -2.86 -0.51
CA GLY A 117 -11.80 -2.08 -1.18
C GLY A 117 -10.44 -2.09 -0.47
N THR A 118 -9.69 -1.00 -0.63
CA THR A 118 -8.32 -0.88 -0.12
C THR A 118 -8.16 0.43 0.65
N PHE A 119 -7.57 0.33 1.82
CA PHE A 119 -7.20 1.45 2.66
C PHE A 119 -5.67 1.47 2.83
N LEU A 120 -5.06 2.62 2.55
CA LEU A 120 -3.67 2.90 2.81
C LEU A 120 -3.59 4.06 3.80
N TYR A 121 -2.77 3.90 4.82
CA TYR A 121 -2.46 4.95 5.76
C TYR A 121 -0.96 5.13 5.87
N PHE A 122 -0.53 6.37 5.81
CA PHE A 122 0.84 6.81 5.91
C PHE A 122 0.98 7.70 7.12
N ARG A 123 2.01 7.44 7.92
CA ARG A 123 2.50 8.40 8.92
C ARG A 123 3.93 8.77 8.57
N LEU A 124 4.12 10.01 8.17
CA LEU A 124 5.37 10.49 7.59
C LEU A 124 5.96 11.56 8.52
N PRO A 125 7.10 11.28 9.19
CA PRO A 125 7.83 12.31 9.93
C PRO A 125 8.15 13.50 9.04
N THR A 126 8.11 14.71 9.61
CA THR A 126 8.57 15.91 8.90
C THR A 126 10.06 15.77 8.60
N PRO A 127 10.47 15.72 7.33
CA PRO A 127 11.86 15.52 7.00
C PRO A 127 12.68 16.77 7.38
N LYS A 128 13.91 16.56 7.84
CA LYS A 128 14.83 17.66 8.22
C LYS A 128 15.50 18.34 7.03
N LYS A 129 15.41 17.71 5.85
CA LYS A 129 16.00 18.12 4.58
C LYS A 129 15.10 17.65 3.46
N ASP A 130 15.28 18.19 2.26
CA ASP A 130 14.55 17.73 1.08
C ASP A 130 14.77 16.23 0.85
N VAL A 131 13.68 15.53 0.55
CA VAL A 131 13.69 14.09 0.27
C VAL A 131 13.65 13.89 -1.23
N ASN A 132 14.71 13.31 -1.79
CA ASN A 132 14.70 12.87 -3.18
C ASN A 132 13.94 11.54 -3.29
N ILE A 133 12.75 11.56 -3.91
CA ILE A 133 11.91 10.36 -4.05
C ILE A 133 12.19 9.54 -5.31
N TYR A 134 12.87 10.10 -6.31
CA TYR A 134 13.10 9.45 -7.61
C TYR A 134 13.78 8.07 -7.51
N PRO A 135 14.77 7.83 -6.62
CA PRO A 135 15.37 6.51 -6.44
C PRO A 135 14.39 5.41 -6.00
N TYR A 136 13.18 5.76 -5.57
CA TYR A 136 12.15 4.82 -5.11
C TYR A 136 10.99 4.66 -6.10
N LEU A 137 10.94 5.46 -7.17
CA LEU A 137 9.87 5.44 -8.17
C LEU A 137 10.10 4.39 -9.26
N GLU A 138 11.34 3.94 -9.42
CA GLU A 138 11.75 2.98 -10.45
C GLU A 138 12.15 1.64 -9.81
N GLY A 139 11.88 0.55 -10.53
CA GLY A 139 12.31 -0.79 -10.16
C GLY A 139 12.94 -1.50 -11.34
#